data_AF-A0AAF0V3J6-F1
#
_entry.id   AF-A0AAF0V3J6-F1
#
_cell.length_a   1.000
_cell.length_b   1.000
_cell.length_c   1.000
_cell.angle_alpha   90.00
_cell.angle_beta   90.00
_cell.angle_gamma   90.00
#
_symmetry.space_group_name_H-M   'P 1'
#
loop_
_entity.id
_entity.type
_entity.pdbx_description
1 polymer ?
#
loop_
_entity_poly.entity_id
_entity_poly.type
_entity_poly.pdbx_seq_one_letter_code
_entity_poly.pdbx_strand_id
1 'polypeptide(L)'
;MLLHLSKLKSLQVLVGAKFLVGGLRMEDLGEVENLYGSLSVLELQNVFDKREAVKAKMKEKSHVDKLSLEWSKTSTVDNSQTERCWHKR
;
A
#
# COMPACT_ATOMS: atom_id res chain seq x y z
N MET A 1 6.40 -6.60 10.95
CA MET A 1 5.97 -5.58 11.94
C MET A 1 5.30 -4.45 11.18
N LEU A 2 4.13 -4.01 11.65
CA LEU A 2 3.44 -2.82 11.13
C LEU A 2 3.88 -1.62 11.97
N LEU A 3 4.35 -0.57 11.30
CA LEU A 3 4.99 0.58 11.95
C LEU A 3 4.06 1.79 11.90
N HIS A 4 3.80 2.41 13.05
CA HIS A 4 2.97 3.61 13.14
C HIS A 4 3.80 4.86 12.80
N LEU A 5 3.60 5.42 11.61
CA LEU A 5 4.40 6.52 11.02
C LEU A 5 4.45 7.79 11.87
N SER A 6 3.37 8.15 12.57
CA SER A 6 3.29 9.39 13.34
C SER A 6 4.27 9.49 14.52
N LYS A 7 4.86 8.37 14.95
CA LYS A 7 5.91 8.33 15.98
C LYS A 7 7.34 8.22 15.42
N LEU A 8 7.50 8.10 14.10
CA LEU A 8 8.77 7.79 13.44
C LEU A 8 9.56 9.01 12.94
N LYS A 9 9.19 10.23 13.36
CA LYS A 9 9.81 11.52 12.95
C LYS A 9 11.33 11.63 13.11
N SER A 10 12.01 10.65 13.71
CA SER A 10 13.46 10.65 13.93
C SER A 10 14.15 9.32 13.61
N LEU A 11 13.59 8.44 12.76
CA LEU A 11 14.33 7.25 12.31
C LEU A 11 15.14 7.55 11.05
N GLN A 12 16.46 7.38 11.14
CA GLN A 12 17.43 7.73 10.09
C GLN A 12 17.61 6.67 9.00
N VAL A 13 17.12 5.43 9.17
CA VAL A 13 17.23 4.39 8.14
C VAL A 13 16.12 3.36 8.34
N LEU A 14 15.32 3.11 7.29
CA LEU A 14 14.33 2.04 7.29
C LEU A 14 14.52 1.19 6.03
N VAL A 15 15.08 -0.01 6.19
CA VAL A 15 15.29 -0.98 5.10
C VAL A 15 14.21 -2.05 5.16
N GLY A 16 13.45 -2.24 4.07
CA GLY A 16 12.52 -3.37 3.93
C GLY A 16 11.17 -3.17 4.61
N ALA A 17 10.69 -1.94 4.74
CA ALA A 17 9.42 -1.67 5.41
C ALA A 17 8.20 -1.96 4.54
N LYS A 18 7.15 -2.45 5.22
CA LYS A 18 5.83 -2.71 4.65
C LYS A 18 4.81 -1.79 5.30
N PHE A 19 4.10 -1.04 4.48
CA PHE A 19 3.07 -0.09 4.89
C PHE A 19 1.70 -0.59 4.46
N LEU A 20 0.72 -0.58 5.36
CA LEU A 20 -0.68 -0.90 5.07
C LEU A 20 -1.49 0.40 5.01
N VAL A 21 -2.13 0.67 3.88
CA VAL A 21 -2.93 1.89 3.70
C VAL A 21 -4.29 1.83 4.43
N GLY A 22 -4.65 0.74 5.12
CA GLY A 22 -5.87 0.67 5.94
C GLY A 22 -5.79 1.30 7.33
N GLY A 23 -4.58 1.56 7.85
CA GLY A 23 -4.36 2.17 9.17
C GLY A 23 -3.41 3.36 9.16
N LEU A 24 -2.83 3.67 8.00
CA LEU A 24 -1.87 4.76 7.78
C LEU A 24 -2.24 5.48 6.50
N ARG A 25 -2.17 6.82 6.54
CA ARG A 25 -2.46 7.63 5.37
C ARG A 25 -1.25 7.69 4.47
N MET A 26 -1.51 7.74 3.18
CA MET A 26 -0.45 7.88 2.18
C MET A 26 0.30 9.21 2.36
N GLU A 27 -0.35 10.25 2.91
CA GLU A 27 0.29 11.52 3.26
C GLU A 27 1.30 11.40 4.40
N ASP A 28 1.14 10.44 5.31
CA ASP A 28 2.07 10.20 6.44
C ASP A 28 3.44 9.73 5.94
N LEU A 29 3.50 9.05 4.79
CA LEU A 29 4.76 8.70 4.13
C LEU A 29 5.52 9.93 3.65
N GLY A 30 4.83 11.06 3.44
CA GLY A 30 5.44 12.35 3.12
C GLY A 30 6.31 12.88 4.26
N GLU A 31 5.97 12.56 5.52
CA GLU A 31 6.72 13.01 6.69
C GLU A 31 8.01 12.20 6.93
N VAL A 32 8.22 11.08 6.25
CA VAL A 32 9.40 10.23 6.44
C VAL A 32 10.47 10.51 5.40
N GLU A 33 11.50 11.24 5.77
CA GLU A 33 12.54 11.65 4.82
C GLU A 33 13.62 10.58 4.60
N ASN A 34 13.94 9.78 5.63
CA ASN A 34 15.09 8.86 5.60
C ASN A 34 14.71 7.40 5.29
N LEU A 35 14.12 7.16 4.12
CA LEU A 35 13.80 5.82 3.62
C LEU A 35 14.90 5.32 2.69
N TYR A 36 15.47 4.15 2.98
CA TYR A 36 16.59 3.57 2.24
C TYR A 36 16.28 2.14 1.78
N GLY A 37 16.78 1.74 0.61
CA GLY A 37 16.66 0.38 0.13
C GLY A 37 15.26 0.05 -0.40
N SER A 38 14.64 -1.03 0.10
CA SER A 38 13.35 -1.51 -0.42
C SER A 38 12.16 -1.06 0.42
N LEU A 39 11.12 -0.58 -0.26
CA LEU A 39 9.86 -0.10 0.30
C LEU A 39 8.68 -0.84 -0.33
N SER A 40 7.74 -1.32 0.48
CA SER A 40 6.49 -1.92 0.01
C SER A 40 5.27 -1.21 0.60
N VAL A 41 4.35 -0.78 -0.25
CA VAL A 41 3.04 -0.24 0.12
C VAL A 41 1.98 -1.26 -0.27
N LEU A 42 1.16 -1.67 0.69
CA LEU A 42 0.11 -2.67 0.57
C LEU A 42 -1.26 -2.01 0.74
N GLU A 43 -2.29 -2.67 0.25
CA GLU A 43 -3.69 -2.23 0.35
C GLU A 43 -3.99 -0.91 -0.36
N LEU A 44 -3.42 -0.69 -1.54
CA LEU A 44 -3.62 0.54 -2.32
C LEU A 44 -5.09 0.89 -2.61
N GLN A 45 -6.02 -0.06 -2.52
CA GLN A 45 -7.46 0.21 -2.59
C GLN A 45 -7.96 1.20 -1.54
N ASN A 46 -7.23 1.38 -0.44
CA ASN A 46 -7.58 2.32 0.62
C ASN A 46 -7.12 3.76 0.30
N VAL A 47 -6.31 3.97 -0.75
CA VAL A 47 -5.95 5.31 -1.24
C VAL A 47 -7.10 5.84 -2.10
N PHE A 48 -8.03 6.55 -1.48
CA PHE A 48 -9.18 7.12 -2.20
C PHE A 48 -8.86 8.48 -2.85
N ASP A 49 -8.01 9.29 -2.23
CA ASP A 49 -7.67 10.62 -2.72
C ASP A 49 -6.28 10.65 -3.38
N LYS A 50 -6.24 11.04 -4.66
CA LYS A 50 -5.00 11.25 -5.40
C LYS A 50 -4.10 12.31 -4.75
N ARG A 51 -4.67 13.28 -4.03
CA ARG A 51 -3.92 14.31 -3.30
C ARG A 51 -3.07 13.70 -2.18
N GLU A 52 -3.58 12.66 -1.54
CA GLU A 52 -2.88 11.92 -0.48
C GLU A 52 -1.65 11.21 -1.04
N ALA A 53 -1.79 10.60 -2.23
CA ALA A 53 -0.68 9.97 -2.93
C ALA A 53 0.42 10.97 -3.35
N VAL A 54 0.05 12.18 -3.75
CA VAL A 54 1.02 13.23 -4.08
C VAL A 54 1.79 13.68 -2.85
N LYS A 55 1.11 13.84 -1.70
CA LYS A 55 1.74 14.24 -0.43
C LYS A 55 2.75 13.23 0.10
N ALA A 56 2.63 11.96 -0.29
CA ALA A 56 3.61 10.92 0.06
C ALA A 56 5.02 11.21 -0.48
N LYS A 57 5.13 12.04 -1.53
CA LYS A 57 6.39 12.48 -2.14
C LYS A 57 7.34 11.32 -2.46
N MET A 58 6.80 10.17 -2.88
CA MET A 58 7.60 8.97 -3.14
C MET A 58 8.72 9.19 -4.15
N LYS A 59 8.49 10.08 -5.12
CA LYS A 59 9.50 10.45 -6.12
C LYS A 59 10.69 11.22 -5.54
N GLU A 60 10.48 11.95 -4.44
CA GLU A 60 11.53 12.74 -3.77
C GLU A 60 12.41 11.85 -2.87
N LYS A 61 12.02 10.58 -2.64
CA LYS A 61 12.76 9.62 -1.83
C LYS A 61 13.83 8.91 -2.66
N SER A 62 14.87 9.66 -3.03
CA SER A 62 15.96 9.22 -3.92
C SER A 62 16.77 8.01 -3.43
N HIS A 63 16.67 7.68 -2.14
CA HIS A 63 17.40 6.58 -1.51
C HIS A 63 16.64 5.25 -1.47
N VAL A 64 15.40 5.23 -1.98
CA VAL A 64 14.62 4.00 -2.15
C VAL A 64 15.02 3.35 -3.47
N ASP A 65 15.80 2.28 -3.38
CA ASP A 65 16.25 1.48 -4.53
C ASP A 65 15.11 0.71 -5.19
N LYS A 66 14.11 0.28 -4.40
CA LYS A 66 12.98 -0.51 -4.89
C LYS A 66 11.68 -0.11 -4.21
N LEU A 67 10.69 0.26 -5.00
CA LEU A 67 9.33 0.52 -4.54
C LEU A 67 8.39 -0.57 -5.06
N SER A 68 7.66 -1.23 -4.17
CA SER A 68 6.60 -2.20 -4.49
C SER A 68 5.25 -1.63 -4.06
N LEU A 69 4.28 -1.69 -4.97
CA LEU A 69 2.94 -1.14 -4.81
C LEU A 69 1.94 -2.27 -5.01
N GLU A 70 1.25 -2.68 -3.95
CA GLU A 70 0.39 -3.86 -3.94
C GLU A 70 -1.03 -3.52 -3.50
N TRP A 71 -2.00 -4.04 -4.24
CA TRP A 71 -3.41 -4.08 -3.84
C TRP A 71 -3.63 -5.30 -2.95
N SER A 72 -4.61 -5.27 -2.04
CA SER A 72 -4.97 -6.50 -1.35
C SER A 72 -5.42 -7.54 -2.37
N LYS A 73 -5.01 -8.79 -2.16
CA LYS A 73 -5.61 -9.92 -2.86
C LYS A 73 -7.01 -10.10 -2.27
N THR A 74 -7.96 -9.30 -2.72
CA THR A 74 -9.35 -9.67 -2.61
C THR A 74 -9.47 -10.96 -3.40
N SER A 75 -9.63 -12.07 -2.69
CA SER A 75 -10.00 -13.34 -3.29
C SER A 75 -11.27 -13.06 -4.06
N THR A 76 -11.18 -12.94 -5.38
CA THR A 76 -12.30 -13.17 -6.29
C THR A 76 -12.84 -14.52 -5.87
N VAL A 77 -13.94 -14.49 -5.11
CA VAL A 77 -14.80 -15.66 -4.95
C VAL A 77 -15.16 -16.06 -6.36
N ASP A 78 -14.64 -17.21 -6.76
CA ASP A 78 -14.97 -17.84 -8.01
C ASP A 78 -16.48 -18.12 -7.99
N ASN A 79 -17.26 -17.24 -8.64
CA ASN A 79 -18.71 -17.40 -8.78
C ASN A 79 -19.05 -18.42 -9.88
N SER A 80 -18.31 -19.52 -9.96
CA SER A 80 -18.51 -20.56 -10.97
C SER A 80 -19.61 -21.56 -10.63
N GLN A 81 -20.29 -21.45 -9.49
CA GLN A 81 -21.51 -22.22 -9.20
C GLN A 81 -22.78 -21.43 -9.53
N THR A 82 -23.02 -21.25 -10.82
CA THR A 82 -24.38 -21.17 -11.33
C THR A 82 -24.58 -22.23 -12.39
N GLU A 83 -24.70 -23.49 -11.97
CA GLU A 83 -25.39 -24.50 -12.77
C GLU A 83 -26.89 -24.16 -12.78
N ARG A 84 -27.28 -23.18 -13.60
CA ARG A 84 -28.66 -23.09 -14.07
C ARG A 84 -28.83 -24.17 -15.13
N CYS A 85 -29.29 -25.35 -14.69
CA CYS A 85 -29.85 -26.37 -15.57
C CYS A 85 -31.01 -25.77 -16.36
N TRP A 86 -30.71 -25.28 -17.56
CA TRP A 86 -31.70 -25.07 -18.60
C TRP A 86 -32.13 -26.44 -19.11
N HIS A 87 -33.07 -27.10 -18.44
CA HIS A 87 -33.85 -28.13 -19.11
C HIS A 87 -35.12 -27.51 -19.67
N LYS A 88 -35.01 -27.11 -20.93
CA LYS A 88 -36.13 -26.81 -21.83
C LYS A 88 -36.68 -28.13 -22.36
N ARG A 89 -38.00 -28.26 -22.24
CA ARG A 89 -38.94 -29.06 -23.03
C ARG A 89 -39.22 -30.48 -22.56
#